data_AF-A0A2J8QZ43-F1
#
_entry.id   AF-A0A2J8QZ43-F1
#
_cell.length_a   1.000
_cell.length_b   1.000
_cell.length_c   1.000
_cell.angle_alpha   90.00
_cell.angle_beta   90.00
_cell.angle_gamma   90.00
#
_symmetry.space_group_name_H-M   'P 1'
#
loop_
_entity.id
_entity.type
_entity.pdbx_description
1 polymer ?
#
loop_
_entity_poly.entity_id
_entity_poly.type
_entity_poly.pdbx_seq_one_letter_code
_entity_poly.pdbx_strand_id
1 'polypeptide(L)'
;KELTADARELKGELYCLPCHDKMGVSICGACRRPIEGCMVNAMGKQWHVEHFVCAKCEKPFLRHRHCERKGLAYCETHYNQLFGDVCFHCNRVIEGDVVSALNKAWCVNCFACSTCNTKLTLKDKFVEIDLKPVCKHCYEKMPEEFKRRLAKREREAKDKDKQKKKKPVCLNKFVEFDMKPVCKKCYEKFPLELKKRLKKLAETLGRK
;
A
#
# COMPACT_ATOMS: atom_id res chain seq x y z
N LYS A 1 19.69 -0.20 -45.84
CA LYS A 1 18.43 -0.85 -45.42
C LYS A 1 17.31 0.02 -45.93
N GLU A 2 16.49 -0.51 -46.82
CA GLU A 2 15.31 0.20 -47.29
C GLU A 2 14.39 0.52 -46.10
N LEU A 3 13.73 1.67 -46.16
CA LEU A 3 12.77 2.10 -45.16
C LEU A 3 11.56 1.16 -45.26
N THR A 4 11.29 0.39 -44.20
CA THR A 4 10.10 -0.46 -44.12
C THR A 4 8.85 0.39 -43.98
N ALA A 5 7.67 -0.21 -44.13
CA ALA A 5 6.37 0.47 -43.94
C ALA A 5 6.18 1.15 -42.56
N ASP A 6 7.06 0.85 -41.60
CA ASP A 6 7.09 1.45 -40.26
C ASP A 6 7.96 2.73 -40.17
N ALA A 7 8.47 3.23 -41.31
CA ALA A 7 9.22 4.48 -41.36
C ALA A 7 8.34 5.67 -40.95
N ARG A 8 8.91 6.59 -40.17
CA ARG A 8 8.20 7.76 -39.64
C ARG A 8 8.78 9.02 -40.24
N GLU A 9 7.90 9.90 -40.70
CA GLU A 9 8.28 11.21 -41.21
C GLU A 9 8.48 12.19 -40.05
N LEU A 10 9.59 12.92 -40.06
CA LEU A 10 9.85 14.01 -39.13
C LEU A 10 10.46 15.17 -39.92
N LYS A 11 9.79 16.33 -39.94
CA LYS A 11 10.22 17.54 -40.69
C LYS A 11 10.47 17.28 -42.20
N GLY A 12 9.71 16.38 -42.81
CA GLY A 12 9.82 16.07 -44.24
C GLY A 12 10.88 15.02 -44.60
N GLU A 13 11.52 14.39 -43.61
CA GLU A 13 12.48 13.31 -43.81
C GLU A 13 11.98 12.01 -43.17
N LEU A 14 12.19 10.88 -43.84
CA LEU A 14 11.77 9.56 -43.36
C LEU A 14 12.87 8.88 -42.54
N TYR A 15 12.55 8.53 -41.31
CA TYR A 15 13.45 7.88 -40.36
C TYR A 15 12.94 6.47 -40.02
N CYS A 16 13.87 5.52 -39.89
CA CYS A 16 13.53 4.22 -39.33
C CYS A 16 13.30 4.33 -37.81
N LEU A 17 12.47 3.44 -37.24
CA LEU A 17 12.13 3.47 -35.81
C LEU A 17 13.36 3.62 -34.87
N PRO A 18 14.48 2.87 -35.05
CA PRO A 18 15.66 3.04 -34.20
C PRO A 18 16.39 4.38 -34.34
N CYS A 19 16.37 5.00 -35.53
CA CYS A 19 17.00 6.31 -35.75
C CYS A 19 16.11 7.45 -35.25
N HIS A 20 14.79 7.29 -35.39
CA HIS A 20 13.82 8.22 -34.81
C HIS A 20 13.92 8.26 -33.27
N ASP A 21 14.10 7.11 -32.62
CA ASP A 21 14.30 7.03 -31.15
C ASP A 21 15.60 7.69 -30.68
N LYS A 22 16.67 7.66 -31.49
CA LYS A 22 17.95 8.33 -31.19
C LYS A 22 17.87 9.85 -31.25
N MET A 23 16.87 10.42 -31.94
CA MET A 23 16.68 11.87 -32.05
C MET A 23 15.99 12.50 -30.83
N GLY A 24 15.71 11.70 -29.78
CA GLY A 24 15.13 12.23 -28.54
C GLY A 24 13.64 12.57 -28.65
N VAL A 25 12.95 12.03 -29.65
CA VAL A 25 11.51 12.23 -29.81
C VAL A 25 10.77 11.39 -28.78
N SER A 26 9.97 12.07 -27.96
CA SER A 26 9.18 11.49 -26.88
C SER A 26 8.14 10.50 -27.43
N ILE A 27 8.16 9.25 -26.98
CA ILE A 27 7.22 8.22 -27.44
C ILE A 27 6.15 7.99 -26.38
N CYS A 28 4.89 7.98 -26.80
CA CYS A 28 3.79 7.69 -25.91
C CYS A 28 3.81 6.24 -25.39
N GLY A 29 3.76 6.07 -24.07
CA GLY A 29 3.73 4.77 -23.41
C GLY A 29 2.51 3.90 -23.75
N ALA A 30 1.39 4.51 -24.16
CA ALA A 30 0.16 3.81 -24.54
C ALA A 30 0.15 3.42 -26.02
N CYS A 31 0.22 4.40 -26.94
CA CYS A 31 0.05 4.16 -28.37
C CYS A 31 1.35 3.89 -29.13
N ARG A 32 2.53 4.02 -28.49
CA ARG A 32 3.87 3.84 -29.09
C ARG A 32 4.13 4.73 -30.32
N ARG A 33 3.38 5.84 -30.44
CA ARG A 33 3.58 6.88 -31.46
C ARG A 33 4.37 8.05 -30.89
N PRO A 34 5.07 8.83 -31.74
CA PRO A 34 5.76 10.04 -31.31
C PRO A 34 4.74 11.04 -30.78
N ILE A 35 5.12 11.80 -29.75
CA ILE A 35 4.29 12.86 -29.20
C ILE A 35 4.74 14.18 -29.83
N GLU A 36 3.88 14.72 -30.69
CA GLU A 36 4.07 16.04 -31.28
C GLU A 36 3.29 17.05 -30.42
N GLY A 37 4.00 17.98 -29.77
CA GLY A 37 3.40 19.01 -28.92
C GLY A 37 3.38 18.68 -27.42
N CYS A 38 2.25 18.93 -26.75
CA CYS A 38 2.15 18.79 -25.30
C CYS A 38 2.17 17.32 -24.84
N MET A 39 3.03 17.03 -23.87
CA MET A 39 3.17 15.69 -23.29
C MET A 39 3.03 15.71 -21.77
N VAL A 40 2.72 14.55 -21.20
CA VAL A 40 2.69 14.31 -19.75
C VAL A 40 3.81 13.34 -19.39
N ASN A 41 4.69 13.75 -18.49
CA ASN A 41 5.73 12.90 -17.90
C ASN A 41 5.18 12.28 -16.61
N ALA A 42 4.92 10.98 -16.63
CA ALA A 42 4.42 10.25 -15.47
C ALA A 42 4.90 8.80 -15.52
N MET A 43 5.14 8.20 -14.34
CA MET A 43 5.49 6.77 -14.23
C MET A 43 6.78 6.39 -14.98
N GLY A 44 7.74 7.32 -15.05
CA GLY A 44 8.99 7.14 -15.80
C GLY A 44 8.82 7.06 -17.32
N LYS A 45 7.65 7.42 -17.86
CA LYS A 45 7.32 7.40 -19.29
C LYS A 45 6.67 8.70 -19.72
N GLN A 46 6.57 8.88 -21.03
CA GLN A 46 5.92 10.03 -21.66
C GLN A 46 4.59 9.58 -22.26
N TRP A 47 3.57 10.42 -22.16
CA TRP A 47 2.21 10.11 -22.57
C TRP A 47 1.59 11.29 -23.32
N HIS A 48 0.74 11.00 -24.30
CA HIS A 48 -0.20 11.99 -24.81
C HIS A 48 -1.14 12.40 -23.68
N VAL A 49 -1.56 13.68 -23.67
CA VAL A 49 -2.48 14.23 -22.65
C VAL A 49 -3.79 13.44 -22.61
N GLU A 50 -4.25 12.93 -23.76
CA GLU A 50 -5.48 12.14 -23.90
C GLU A 50 -5.30 10.67 -23.53
N HIS A 51 -4.10 10.10 -23.70
CA HIS A 51 -3.84 8.69 -23.37
C HIS A 51 -3.42 8.48 -21.92
N PHE A 52 -3.12 9.55 -21.19
CA PHE A 52 -2.89 9.47 -19.76
C PHE A 52 -4.24 9.47 -19.03
N VAL A 53 -4.78 8.26 -18.84
CA VAL A 53 -6.13 8.01 -18.33
C VAL A 53 -6.13 7.24 -17.01
N CYS A 54 -7.21 7.35 -16.25
CA CYS A 54 -7.41 6.53 -15.05
C CYS A 54 -7.66 5.06 -15.42
N ALA A 55 -6.94 4.13 -14.79
CA ALA A 55 -7.08 2.69 -15.03
C ALA A 55 -8.46 2.11 -14.67
N LYS A 56 -9.32 2.84 -13.95
CA LYS A 56 -10.65 2.37 -13.52
C LYS A 56 -11.79 2.94 -14.36
N CYS A 57 -11.74 4.24 -14.69
CA CYS A 57 -12.81 4.90 -15.45
C CYS A 57 -12.40 5.36 -16.85
N GLU A 58 -11.14 5.15 -17.22
CA GLU A 58 -10.59 5.43 -18.55
C GLU A 58 -10.72 6.91 -18.98
N LYS A 59 -11.01 7.80 -18.02
CA LYS A 59 -11.08 9.24 -18.27
C LYS A 59 -9.67 9.85 -18.29
N PRO A 60 -9.36 10.70 -19.28
CA PRO A 60 -8.08 11.40 -19.35
C PRO A 60 -7.93 12.37 -18.18
N PHE A 61 -6.72 12.46 -17.64
CA PHE A 61 -6.45 13.38 -16.55
C PHE A 61 -6.35 14.83 -17.02
N LEU A 62 -6.04 15.12 -18.29
CA LEU A 62 -5.99 16.49 -18.83
C LEU A 62 -5.16 17.50 -17.98
N ARG A 63 -4.06 17.04 -17.37
CA ARG A 63 -3.21 17.76 -16.38
C ARG A 63 -3.78 17.92 -14.96
N HIS A 64 -4.91 17.28 -14.63
CA HIS A 64 -5.36 17.14 -13.24
C HIS A 64 -4.47 16.19 -12.43
N ARG A 65 -4.55 16.30 -11.10
CA ARG A 65 -3.80 15.46 -10.15
C ARG A 65 -4.20 13.98 -10.33
N HIS A 66 -3.19 13.10 -10.30
CA HIS A 66 -3.35 11.66 -10.39
C HIS A 66 -2.55 10.97 -9.28
N CYS A 67 -2.93 9.74 -8.94
CA CYS A 67 -2.25 8.91 -7.96
C CYS A 67 -1.69 7.65 -8.64
N GLU A 68 -0.40 7.37 -8.44
CA GLU A 68 0.25 6.18 -9.00
C GLU A 68 0.26 5.02 -7.99
N ARG A 69 -0.11 3.82 -8.44
CA ARG A 69 0.02 2.59 -7.64
C ARG A 69 0.30 1.37 -8.51
N LYS A 70 1.36 0.63 -8.19
CA LYS A 70 1.79 -0.60 -8.90
C LYS A 70 1.93 -0.39 -10.42
N GLY A 71 2.41 0.77 -10.86
CA GLY A 71 2.53 1.06 -12.29
C GLY A 71 1.20 1.30 -12.99
N LEU A 72 0.13 1.67 -12.28
CA LEU A 72 -1.11 2.20 -12.84
C LEU A 72 -1.47 3.58 -12.26
N ALA A 73 -2.05 4.46 -13.08
CA ALA A 73 -2.54 5.77 -12.66
C ALA A 73 -4.04 5.73 -12.36
N TYR A 74 -4.43 6.30 -11.22
CA TYR A 74 -5.82 6.38 -10.76
C TYR A 74 -6.19 7.84 -10.50
N CYS A 75 -7.46 8.19 -10.73
CA CYS A 75 -8.00 9.45 -10.23
C CYS A 75 -8.16 9.37 -8.72
N GLU A 76 -8.14 10.53 -8.05
CA GLU A 76 -8.23 10.63 -6.60
C GLU A 76 -9.42 9.84 -6.03
N THR A 77 -10.59 9.95 -6.66
CA THR A 77 -11.80 9.21 -6.26
C THR A 77 -11.63 7.70 -6.33
N HIS A 78 -11.19 7.14 -7.46
CA HIS A 78 -11.01 5.69 -7.60
C HIS A 78 -9.80 5.17 -6.81
N TYR A 79 -8.77 5.99 -6.64
CA TYR A 79 -7.63 5.65 -5.81
C TYR A 79 -8.07 5.49 -4.35
N ASN A 80 -8.80 6.47 -3.82
CA ASN A 80 -9.35 6.38 -2.48
C ASN A 80 -10.37 5.23 -2.38
N GLN A 81 -11.17 4.99 -3.41
CA GLN A 81 -12.15 3.89 -3.36
C GLN A 81 -11.51 2.50 -3.31
N LEU A 82 -10.39 2.30 -4.00
CA LEU A 82 -9.70 1.01 -4.06
C LEU A 82 -8.67 0.82 -2.95
N PHE A 83 -8.04 1.90 -2.49
CA PHE A 83 -6.88 1.86 -1.60
C PHE A 83 -6.96 2.80 -0.40
N GLY A 84 -8.00 3.63 -0.32
CA GLY A 84 -8.21 4.58 0.77
C GLY A 84 -8.77 3.90 2.01
N ASP A 85 -8.65 4.62 3.12
CA ASP A 85 -9.19 4.17 4.40
C ASP A 85 -10.71 4.28 4.42
N VAL A 86 -11.36 3.22 4.89
CA VAL A 86 -12.82 3.18 5.05
C VAL A 86 -13.16 3.58 6.48
N CYS A 87 -14.07 4.54 6.63
CA CYS A 87 -14.55 4.95 7.94
C CYS A 87 -15.34 3.84 8.60
N PHE A 88 -14.94 3.48 9.83
CA PHE A 88 -15.62 2.44 10.62
C PHE A 88 -17.08 2.73 10.96
N HIS A 89 -17.48 4.01 11.01
CA HIS A 89 -18.85 4.39 11.36
C HIS A 89 -19.80 4.42 10.15
N CYS A 90 -19.40 5.10 9.06
CA CYS A 90 -20.27 5.29 7.89
C CYS A 90 -19.99 4.29 6.76
N ASN A 91 -18.97 3.44 6.90
CA ASN A 91 -18.50 2.49 5.87
C ASN A 91 -18.23 3.13 4.50
N ARG A 92 -17.97 4.44 4.47
CA ARG A 92 -17.55 5.16 3.27
C ARG A 92 -16.05 5.37 3.27
N VAL A 93 -15.51 5.40 2.07
CA VAL A 93 -14.12 5.80 1.81
C VAL A 93 -13.93 7.24 2.29
N ILE A 94 -12.88 7.47 3.06
CA ILE A 94 -12.55 8.80 3.59
C ILE A 94 -11.80 9.56 2.49
N GLU A 95 -12.44 10.58 1.94
CA GLU A 95 -11.81 11.52 1.00
C GLU A 95 -11.15 12.64 1.82
N GLY A 96 -9.84 12.57 2.03
CA GLY A 96 -9.06 13.61 2.73
C GLY A 96 -8.52 13.16 4.10
N ASP A 97 -8.70 14.01 5.13
CA ASP A 97 -8.11 13.79 6.46
C ASP A 97 -8.72 12.57 7.16
N VAL A 98 -7.84 11.63 7.54
CA VAL A 98 -8.21 10.42 8.29
C VAL A 98 -7.90 10.59 9.77
N VAL A 99 -8.90 10.31 10.61
CA VAL A 99 -8.72 10.22 12.05
C VAL A 99 -8.41 8.76 12.40
N SER A 100 -7.15 8.48 12.69
CA SER A 100 -6.71 7.17 13.18
C SER A 100 -6.87 7.11 14.70
N ALA A 101 -7.89 6.40 15.17
CA ALA A 101 -8.17 6.22 16.60
C ALA A 101 -8.73 4.81 16.84
N LEU A 102 -8.42 4.22 18.00
CA LEU A 102 -8.95 2.91 18.40
C LEU A 102 -8.59 1.78 17.42
N ASN A 103 -7.37 1.84 16.86
CA ASN A 103 -6.89 0.94 15.80
C ASN A 103 -7.81 0.89 14.56
N LYS A 104 -8.56 1.97 14.30
CA LYS A 104 -9.53 2.10 13.22
C LYS A 104 -9.41 3.46 12.55
N ALA A 105 -9.87 3.55 11.31
CA ALA A 105 -9.96 4.80 10.56
C ALA A 105 -11.37 5.40 10.68
N TRP A 106 -11.43 6.71 10.88
CA TRP A 106 -12.67 7.46 11.04
C TRP A 106 -12.64 8.72 10.17
N CYS A 107 -13.81 9.07 9.64
CA CYS A 107 -14.00 10.35 8.98
C CYS A 107 -14.05 11.47 10.02
N VAL A 108 -13.52 12.67 9.72
CA VAL A 108 -13.53 13.83 10.65
C VAL A 108 -14.95 14.16 11.15
N ASN A 109 -15.96 13.94 10.31
CA ASN A 109 -17.36 14.16 10.68
C ASN A 109 -17.97 13.04 11.52
N CYS A 110 -17.41 11.84 11.45
CA CYS A 110 -17.93 10.62 12.07
C CYS A 110 -17.29 10.35 13.43
N PHE A 111 -16.11 10.93 13.69
CA PHE A 111 -15.42 10.81 14.95
C PHE A 111 -16.09 11.71 16.00
N ALA A 112 -17.15 11.20 16.62
CA ALA A 112 -17.97 11.91 17.59
C ALA A 112 -18.33 11.01 18.77
N CYS A 113 -18.60 11.63 19.92
CA CYS A 113 -18.98 10.92 21.14
C CYS A 113 -20.26 10.11 20.92
N SER A 114 -20.25 8.80 21.19
CA SER A 114 -21.43 7.94 21.00
C SER A 114 -22.63 8.29 21.89
N THR A 115 -22.44 9.10 22.94
CA THR A 115 -23.50 9.47 23.88
C THR A 115 -24.08 10.86 23.61
N CYS A 116 -23.24 11.84 23.27
CA CYS A 116 -23.67 13.23 23.07
C CYS A 116 -23.47 13.75 21.64
N ASN A 117 -22.96 12.94 20.73
CA ASN A 117 -22.65 13.28 19.33
C ASN A 117 -21.75 14.51 19.15
N THR A 118 -21.07 14.97 20.20
CA THR A 118 -20.07 16.04 20.09
C THR A 118 -18.89 15.54 19.27
N LYS A 119 -18.50 16.30 18.24
CA LYS A 119 -17.31 16.01 17.43
C LYS A 119 -16.08 15.98 18.33
N LEU A 120 -15.31 14.91 18.23
CA LEU A 120 -14.07 14.74 18.96
C LEU A 120 -12.90 14.95 18.01
N THR A 121 -11.73 15.24 18.55
CA THR A 121 -10.46 15.27 17.81
C THR A 121 -9.42 14.41 18.52
N LEU A 122 -8.30 14.10 17.87
CA LEU A 122 -7.18 13.40 18.52
C LEU A 122 -6.58 14.15 19.71
N LYS A 123 -6.83 15.46 19.83
CA LYS A 123 -6.37 16.28 20.96
C LYS A 123 -7.27 16.16 22.18
N ASP A 124 -8.51 15.74 21.99
CA ASP A 124 -9.49 15.62 23.07
C ASP A 124 -9.27 14.34 23.88
N LYS A 125 -9.58 14.41 25.18
CA LYS A 125 -9.58 13.23 26.04
C LYS A 125 -10.89 12.47 25.81
N PHE A 126 -10.80 11.30 25.19
CA PHE A 126 -11.90 10.37 24.99
C PHE A 126 -11.56 8.96 25.52
N VAL A 127 -12.60 8.17 25.78
CA VAL A 127 -12.51 6.79 26.26
C VAL A 127 -13.19 5.88 25.24
N GLU A 128 -12.62 4.70 25.00
CA GLU A 128 -13.24 3.68 24.17
C GLU A 128 -14.30 2.91 24.96
N ILE A 129 -15.54 2.88 24.45
CA ILE A 129 -16.63 2.06 24.97
C ILE A 129 -17.30 1.37 23.80
N ASP A 130 -17.31 0.03 23.80
CA ASP A 130 -17.89 -0.80 22.74
C ASP A 130 -17.43 -0.41 21.32
N LEU A 131 -16.11 -0.19 21.17
CA LEU A 131 -15.45 0.22 19.92
C LEU A 131 -15.85 1.62 19.41
N LYS A 132 -16.51 2.42 20.24
CA LYS A 132 -16.90 3.80 19.92
C LYS A 132 -16.25 4.79 20.89
N PRO A 133 -15.87 5.99 20.40
CA PRO A 133 -15.29 7.01 21.26
C PRO A 133 -16.39 7.67 22.11
N VAL A 134 -16.10 7.89 23.39
CA VAL A 134 -16.98 8.60 24.34
C VAL A 134 -16.17 9.73 24.99
N CYS A 135 -16.73 10.93 25.05
CA CYS A 135 -16.04 12.07 25.65
C CYS A 135 -15.88 11.88 27.16
N LYS A 136 -14.85 12.51 27.75
CA LYS A 136 -14.62 12.45 29.21
C LYS A 136 -15.87 12.83 30.02
N HIS A 137 -16.60 13.86 29.59
CA HIS A 137 -17.81 14.32 30.27
C HIS A 137 -18.93 13.26 30.32
N CYS A 138 -19.15 12.55 29.22
CA CYS A 138 -20.12 11.44 29.19
C CYS A 138 -19.59 10.22 29.95
N TYR A 139 -18.28 9.97 29.91
CA TYR A 139 -17.66 8.90 30.69
C TYR A 139 -17.81 9.12 32.20
N GLU A 140 -17.63 10.34 32.69
CA GLU A 140 -17.75 10.68 34.11
C GLU A 140 -19.18 10.45 34.64
N LYS A 141 -20.20 10.71 33.82
CA LYS A 141 -21.62 10.48 34.13
C LYS A 141 -22.04 9.00 34.16
N MET A 142 -21.21 8.09 33.67
CA MET A 142 -21.52 6.65 33.68
C MET A 142 -21.44 6.07 35.10
N PRO A 143 -22.29 5.09 35.46
CA PRO A 143 -22.23 4.41 36.75
C PRO A 143 -20.85 3.79 37.03
N GLU A 144 -20.37 3.89 38.27
CA GLU A 144 -19.06 3.34 38.68
C GLU A 144 -18.94 1.83 38.45
N GLU A 145 -20.04 1.08 38.57
CA GLU A 145 -20.07 -0.34 38.25
C GLU A 145 -19.70 -0.61 36.78
N PHE A 146 -20.17 0.25 35.87
CA PHE A 146 -19.85 0.15 34.44
C PHE A 146 -18.37 0.43 34.18
N LYS A 147 -17.80 1.47 34.82
CA LYS A 147 -16.36 1.79 34.73
C LYS A 147 -15.49 0.65 35.25
N ARG A 148 -15.87 0.03 36.38
CA ARG A 148 -15.16 -1.14 36.94
C ARG A 148 -15.15 -2.32 35.96
N ARG A 149 -16.25 -2.57 35.25
CA ARG A 149 -16.34 -3.63 34.24
C ARG A 149 -15.41 -3.38 33.05
N LEU A 150 -15.31 -2.14 32.57
CA LEU A 150 -14.37 -1.76 31.51
C LEU A 150 -12.92 -1.98 31.95
N ALA A 151 -12.55 -1.49 33.14
CA ALA A 151 -11.20 -1.67 33.68
C ALA A 151 -10.84 -3.16 33.87
N LYS A 152 -11.80 -4.01 34.26
CA LYS A 152 -11.60 -5.46 34.34
C LYS A 152 -11.28 -6.06 32.97
N ARG A 153 -12.05 -5.71 31.93
CA ARG A 153 -11.81 -6.17 30.54
C ARG A 153 -10.44 -5.73 30.02
N GLU A 154 -10.02 -4.50 30.30
CA GLU A 154 -8.69 -4.02 29.91
C GLU A 154 -7.56 -4.79 30.60
N ARG A 155 -7.70 -5.11 31.90
CA ARG A 155 -6.73 -5.93 32.63
C ARG A 155 -6.65 -7.34 32.04
N GLU A 156 -7.80 -7.98 31.80
CA GLU A 156 -7.88 -9.29 31.16
C GLU A 156 -7.25 -9.30 29.75
N ALA A 157 -7.43 -8.23 28.96
CA ALA A 157 -6.82 -8.08 27.65
C ALA A 157 -5.28 -7.96 27.74
N LYS A 158 -4.78 -7.17 28.71
CA LYS A 158 -3.34 -7.03 28.97
C LYS A 158 -2.71 -8.34 29.44
N ASP A 159 -3.40 -9.11 30.27
CA ASP A 159 -2.91 -10.42 30.72
C ASP A 159 -2.90 -11.46 29.59
N LYS A 160 -3.91 -11.46 28.72
CA LYS A 160 -3.92 -12.29 27.50
C LYS A 160 -2.78 -11.95 26.54
N ASP A 161 -2.46 -10.66 26.35
CA ASP A 161 -1.32 -10.23 25.53
C ASP A 161 0.03 -10.68 26.13
N LYS A 162 0.22 -10.51 27.44
CA LYS A 162 1.40 -11.03 28.15
C LYS A 162 1.53 -12.55 28.00
N GLN A 163 0.44 -13.29 28.05
CA GLN A 163 0.46 -14.75 27.92
C GLN A 163 0.75 -15.19 26.47
N LYS A 164 0.29 -14.44 25.46
CA LYS A 164 0.72 -14.66 24.06
C LYS A 164 2.21 -14.42 23.85
N LYS A 165 2.77 -13.37 24.47
CA LYS A 165 4.22 -13.06 24.40
C LYS A 165 5.11 -14.05 25.16
N LYS A 166 4.56 -14.76 26.15
CA LYS A 166 5.25 -15.83 26.90
C LYS A 166 5.19 -17.20 26.23
N LYS A 167 4.42 -17.39 25.15
CA LYS A 167 4.59 -18.60 24.35
C LYS A 167 6.01 -18.57 23.78
N PRO A 168 6.85 -19.57 24.05
CA PRO A 168 8.11 -19.66 23.33
C PRO A 168 7.73 -19.71 21.86
N VAL A 169 8.12 -18.69 21.10
CA VAL A 169 8.36 -18.90 19.68
C VAL A 169 9.28 -20.11 19.68
N CYS A 170 8.82 -21.25 19.18
CA CYS A 170 9.69 -22.37 18.93
C CYS A 170 10.73 -21.85 17.93
N LEU A 171 11.83 -21.32 18.46
CA LEU A 171 13.01 -20.90 17.74
C LEU A 171 13.73 -22.18 17.32
N ASN A 172 13.03 -23.04 16.57
CA ASN A 172 13.68 -24.06 15.78
C ASN A 172 14.46 -23.30 14.73
N LYS A 173 15.74 -23.06 15.02
CA LYS A 173 16.81 -22.65 14.10
C LYS A 173 16.43 -22.97 12.66
N PHE A 174 15.84 -21.99 11.97
CA PHE A 174 15.70 -22.02 10.54
C PHE A 174 17.08 -21.69 9.98
N VAL A 175 17.57 -22.52 9.06
CA VAL A 175 18.76 -22.22 8.27
C VAL A 175 18.24 -21.72 6.93
N GLU A 176 18.65 -20.53 6.51
CA GLU A 176 18.22 -19.95 5.24
C GLU A 176 18.82 -20.71 4.06
N PHE A 177 17.96 -21.09 3.11
CA PHE A 177 18.32 -21.78 1.87
C PHE A 177 17.52 -21.15 0.72
N ASP A 178 18.19 -20.50 -0.24
CA ASP A 178 17.60 -19.92 -1.47
C ASP A 178 16.24 -19.22 -1.28
N MET A 179 16.17 -18.29 -0.31
CA MET A 179 14.97 -17.48 -0.02
C MET A 179 13.68 -18.29 0.30
N LYS A 180 13.77 -19.55 0.75
CA LYS A 180 12.62 -20.32 1.27
C LYS A 180 12.97 -21.06 2.57
N PRO A 181 12.17 -20.93 3.65
CA PRO A 181 12.44 -21.62 4.91
C PRO A 181 12.15 -23.13 4.79
N VAL A 182 13.14 -23.96 5.16
CA VAL A 182 13.02 -25.43 5.19
C VAL A 182 13.30 -25.95 6.61
N CYS A 183 12.48 -26.87 7.12
CA CYS A 183 12.65 -27.42 8.47
C CYS A 183 13.75 -28.50 8.53
N LYS A 184 14.36 -28.72 9.71
CA LYS A 184 15.47 -29.68 9.92
C LYS A 184 15.15 -31.11 9.44
N LYS A 185 13.90 -31.57 9.61
CA LYS A 185 13.43 -32.88 9.13
C LYS A 185 13.43 -32.98 7.60
N CYS A 186 13.22 -31.87 6.89
CA CYS A 186 13.30 -31.82 5.44
C CYS A 186 14.76 -31.77 4.97
N TYR A 187 15.65 -31.04 5.67
CA TYR A 187 17.08 -31.01 5.36
C TYR A 187 17.75 -32.39 5.44
N GLU A 188 17.36 -33.22 6.42
CA GLU A 188 17.94 -34.55 6.59
C GLU A 188 17.61 -35.51 5.44
N LYS A 189 16.49 -35.30 4.74
CA LYS A 189 16.07 -36.08 3.57
C LYS A 189 16.74 -35.66 2.25
N PHE A 190 17.57 -34.62 2.26
CA PHE A 190 18.24 -34.16 1.04
C PHE A 190 19.28 -35.19 0.56
N PRO A 191 19.38 -35.44 -0.76
CA PRO A 191 20.43 -36.28 -1.34
C PRO A 191 21.82 -35.83 -0.86
N LEU A 192 22.68 -36.77 -0.52
CA LEU A 192 24.01 -36.51 0.05
C LEU A 192 24.87 -35.61 -0.85
N GLU A 193 24.70 -35.69 -2.17
CA GLU A 193 25.37 -34.81 -3.13
C GLU A 193 24.98 -33.34 -2.97
N LEU A 194 23.71 -33.05 -2.64
CA LEU A 194 23.26 -31.68 -2.40
C LEU A 194 23.88 -31.15 -1.11
N LYS A 195 23.94 -31.96 -0.05
CA LYS A 195 24.61 -31.59 1.21
C LYS A 195 26.10 -31.28 1.01
N LYS A 196 26.80 -32.05 0.16
CA LYS A 196 28.22 -31.83 -0.18
C LYS A 196 28.44 -30.54 -0.97
N ARG A 197 27.57 -30.21 -1.95
CA ARG A 197 27.65 -28.95 -2.71
C ARG A 197 27.45 -27.72 -1.83
N LEU A 198 26.59 -27.83 -0.82
CA LEU A 198 26.30 -26.74 0.11
C LEU A 198 27.42 -26.47 1.10
N LYS A 199 28.07 -27.53 1.60
CA LYS A 199 29.28 -27.37 2.43
C LYS A 199 30.37 -26.63 1.66
N LYS A 200 30.57 -27.02 0.40
CA LYS A 200 31.57 -26.41 -0.50
C LYS A 200 31.28 -24.93 -0.80
N LEU A 201 30.00 -24.56 -0.99
CA LEU A 201 29.58 -23.16 -1.18
C LEU A 201 29.75 -22.29 0.07
N ALA A 202 29.45 -22.84 1.26
CA ALA A 202 29.65 -22.14 2.53
C ALA A 202 31.14 -21.87 2.81
N GLU A 203 32.01 -22.84 2.50
CA GLU A 203 33.47 -22.70 2.63
C GLU A 203 34.04 -21.65 1.67
N THR A 204 33.40 -21.42 0.51
CA THR A 204 33.80 -20.35 -0.44
C THR A 204 33.26 -18.97 -0.08
N LEU A 205 32.13 -18.88 0.62
CA LEU A 205 31.52 -17.59 1.03
C LEU A 205 32.09 -17.06 2.35
N GLY A 206 32.64 -17.91 3.22
CA GLY A 206 33.32 -17.50 4.46
C GLY A 206 34.75 -16.96 4.28
N ARG A 207 35.23 -16.79 3.04
CA ARG A 207 36.57 -16.29 2.71
C ARG A 207 36.56 -14.94 1.97
N LYS A 208 35.46 -14.18 2.07
CA LYS A 208 35.36 -12.79 1.62
C LYS A 208 34.95 -11.89 2.77
#